data_AF-A0A5E5QRC0-F1
#
_entry.id   AF-A0A5E5QRC0-F1
#
_cell.length_a   1.000
_cell.length_b   1.000
_cell.length_c   1.000
_cell.angle_alpha   90.00
_cell.angle_beta   90.00
_cell.angle_gamma   90.00
#
_symmetry.space_group_name_H-M   'P 1'
#
loop_
_entity.id
_entity.type
_entity.pdbx_description
1 polymer ?
#
loop_
_entity_poly.entity_id
_entity_poly.type
_entity_poly.pdbx_seq_one_letter_code
_entity_poly.pdbx_strand_id
1 'polypeptide(L)'
;AIKNHITQVFEQIPIYGEKKVHQQLLEDGFKVSLNTVARYRQELDLKAVLAVKQVNTTIPTKERFWRSAKCERIYLNEYQSISELITDVDDYIEFYNYRRFHQTLKYKKPMDVYQESIKLNQEKAKAS
;
A
#
# COMPACT_ATOMS: atom_id res chain seq x y z
N ALA A 1 -12.38 -19.31 -10.29
CA ALA A 1 -11.60 -19.09 -9.06
C ALA A 1 -10.79 -17.80 -9.14
N ILE A 2 -9.65 -17.79 -9.85
CA ILE A 2 -8.73 -16.62 -9.87
C ILE A 2 -9.39 -15.33 -10.38
N LYS A 3 -10.17 -15.39 -11.47
CA LYS A 3 -10.91 -14.24 -12.00
C LYS A 3 -11.86 -13.63 -10.96
N ASN A 4 -12.62 -14.46 -10.26
CA ASN A 4 -13.54 -14.00 -9.21
C ASN A 4 -12.78 -13.35 -8.05
N HIS A 5 -11.62 -13.91 -7.67
CA HIS A 5 -10.77 -13.31 -6.63
C HIS A 5 -10.20 -11.96 -7.07
N ILE A 6 -9.79 -11.81 -8.33
CA ILE A 6 -9.39 -10.52 -8.90
C ILE A 6 -10.52 -9.50 -8.80
N THR A 7 -11.76 -9.91 -9.11
CA THR A 7 -12.94 -9.05 -8.96
C THR A 7 -13.16 -8.66 -7.50
N GLN A 8 -13.08 -9.61 -6.55
CA GLN A 8 -13.20 -9.33 -5.11
C GLN A 8 -12.13 -8.35 -4.62
N VAL A 9 -10.87 -8.55 -5.01
CA VAL A 9 -9.77 -7.62 -4.68
C VAL A 9 -10.03 -6.23 -5.27
N PHE A 10 -10.59 -6.14 -6.46
CA PHE A 10 -10.93 -4.86 -7.08
C PHE A 10 -12.10 -4.16 -6.38
N GLU A 11 -13.14 -4.89 -5.98
CA GLU A 11 -14.26 -4.35 -5.20
C GLU A 11 -13.78 -3.82 -3.83
N GLN A 12 -12.86 -4.53 -3.18
CA GLN A 12 -12.28 -4.12 -1.91
C GLN A 12 -11.31 -2.95 -2.07
N ILE A 13 -10.42 -3.00 -3.08
CA ILE A 13 -9.31 -2.05 -3.23
C ILE A 13 -9.20 -1.64 -4.71
N PRO A 14 -10.09 -0.76 -5.21
CA PRO A 14 -10.15 -0.41 -6.63
C PRO A 14 -8.93 0.38 -7.13
N ILE A 15 -8.08 0.88 -6.23
CA ILE A 15 -6.81 1.53 -6.55
C ILE A 15 -5.72 0.52 -6.97
N TYR A 16 -5.86 -0.77 -6.62
CA TYR A 16 -4.83 -1.75 -6.95
C TYR A 16 -4.80 -2.03 -8.45
N GLY A 17 -3.64 -1.73 -9.04
CA GLY A 17 -3.28 -2.16 -10.38
C GLY A 17 -2.77 -3.60 -10.42
N GLU A 18 -2.40 -4.06 -11.62
CA GLU A 18 -1.99 -5.44 -11.91
C GLU A 18 -0.94 -6.00 -10.94
N LYS A 19 0.09 -5.22 -10.59
CA LYS A 19 1.22 -5.67 -9.75
C LYS A 19 0.79 -5.90 -8.29
N LYS A 20 -0.06 -5.00 -7.77
CA LYS A 20 -0.56 -5.11 -6.39
C LYS A 20 -1.61 -6.20 -6.25
N VAL A 21 -2.46 -6.38 -7.26
CA VAL A 21 -3.37 -7.53 -7.30
C VAL A 21 -2.60 -8.85 -7.41
N HIS A 22 -1.54 -8.91 -8.22
CA HIS A 22 -0.67 -10.08 -8.30
C HIS A 22 0.01 -10.39 -6.96
N GLN A 23 0.55 -9.37 -6.28
CA GLN A 23 1.12 -9.53 -4.94
C GLN A 23 0.09 -10.06 -3.94
N GLN A 24 -1.11 -9.47 -3.90
CA GLN A 24 -2.20 -9.92 -3.02
C GLN A 24 -2.58 -11.37 -3.30
N LEU A 25 -2.69 -11.76 -4.56
CA LEU A 25 -2.98 -13.15 -4.94
C LEU A 25 -1.92 -14.13 -4.43
N LEU A 26 -0.63 -13.75 -4.46
CA LEU A 26 0.44 -14.57 -3.91
C LEU A 26 0.33 -14.69 -2.38
N GLU A 27 0.02 -13.60 -1.69
CA GLU A 27 -0.21 -13.56 -0.24
C GLU A 27 -1.42 -14.43 0.17
N ASP A 28 -2.48 -14.43 -0.64
CA ASP A 28 -3.67 -15.26 -0.46
C ASP A 28 -3.46 -16.73 -0.88
N GLY A 29 -2.25 -17.11 -1.31
CA GLY A 29 -1.85 -18.48 -1.62
C GLY A 29 -2.05 -18.94 -3.07
N PHE A 30 -2.46 -18.05 -3.99
CA PHE A 30 -2.62 -18.38 -5.40
C PHE A 30 -1.29 -18.31 -6.16
N LYS A 31 -0.86 -19.41 -6.77
CA LYS A 31 0.31 -19.44 -7.65
C LYS A 31 -0.06 -18.98 -9.06
N VAL A 32 0.17 -17.70 -9.36
CA VAL A 32 -0.15 -17.09 -10.66
C VAL A 32 0.99 -16.21 -11.18
N SER A 33 1.10 -16.10 -12.50
CA SER A 33 2.04 -15.17 -13.14
C SER A 33 1.42 -13.79 -13.29
N LEU A 34 2.26 -12.75 -13.30
CA LEU A 34 1.81 -11.37 -13.53
C LEU A 34 1.07 -11.23 -14.87
N ASN A 35 1.56 -11.89 -15.94
CA ASN A 35 0.94 -11.86 -17.26
C ASN A 35 -0.47 -12.46 -17.25
N THR A 36 -0.69 -13.51 -16.44
CA THR A 36 -2.02 -14.10 -16.26
C THR A 36 -2.98 -13.10 -15.60
N VAL A 37 -2.52 -12.40 -14.56
CA VAL A 37 -3.31 -11.36 -13.89
C VAL A 37 -3.63 -10.21 -14.83
N ALA A 38 -2.64 -9.73 -15.59
CA ALA A 38 -2.83 -8.66 -16.57
C ALA A 38 -3.88 -9.06 -17.63
N ARG A 39 -3.77 -10.27 -18.20
CA ARG A 39 -4.74 -10.79 -19.16
C ARG A 39 -6.15 -10.87 -18.57
N TYR A 40 -6.32 -11.42 -17.37
CA TYR A 40 -7.63 -11.55 -16.74
C TYR A 40 -8.25 -10.19 -16.39
N ARG A 41 -7.45 -9.21 -15.98
CA ARG A 41 -7.93 -7.85 -15.76
C ARG A 41 -8.40 -7.20 -17.06
N GLN A 42 -7.69 -7.42 -18.17
CA GLN A 42 -8.11 -6.94 -19.48
C GLN A 42 -9.42 -7.60 -19.95
N GLU A 43 -9.53 -8.92 -19.81
CA GLU A 43 -10.74 -9.68 -20.16
C GLU A 43 -11.98 -9.25 -19.35
N LEU A 44 -11.79 -8.80 -18.12
CA LEU A 44 -12.85 -8.29 -17.23
C LEU A 44 -13.05 -6.77 -17.35
N ASP A 45 -12.32 -6.10 -18.26
CA ASP A 45 -12.25 -4.62 -18.41
C ASP A 45 -11.99 -3.85 -17.10
N LEU A 46 -11.19 -4.45 -16.20
CA LEU A 46 -10.88 -3.89 -14.88
C LEU A 46 -9.70 -2.90 -14.94
N LYS A 47 -10.03 -1.61 -14.93
CA LYS A 47 -9.06 -0.51 -14.83
C LYS A 47 -9.00 0.01 -13.40
N ALA A 48 -7.78 0.29 -12.91
CA ALA A 48 -7.61 0.87 -11.58
C ALA A 48 -8.31 2.23 -11.52
N VAL A 49 -9.17 2.43 -10.52
CA VAL A 49 -9.94 3.67 -10.35
C VAL A 49 -9.14 4.60 -9.44
N LEU A 50 -8.61 5.66 -10.02
CA LEU A 50 -7.91 6.74 -9.32
C LEU A 50 -8.85 7.96 -9.27
N ALA A 51 -9.77 7.95 -8.30
CA ALA A 51 -10.71 9.04 -8.05
C ALA A 51 -10.03 10.34 -7.58
N VAL A 52 -8.85 10.19 -7.00
CA VAL A 52 -8.09 11.27 -6.39
C VAL A 52 -6.94 11.59 -7.35
N LYS A 53 -6.83 12.86 -7.79
CA LYS A 53 -5.57 13.38 -8.37
C LYS A 53 -4.48 12.89 -7.44
N GLN A 54 -3.46 12.17 -7.95
CA GLN A 54 -2.37 11.66 -7.12
C GLN A 54 -2.02 12.75 -6.11
N VAL A 55 -2.51 12.58 -4.87
CA VAL A 55 -2.03 13.43 -3.80
C VAL A 55 -0.57 13.07 -3.86
N ASN A 56 0.31 14.06 -3.95
CA ASN A 56 1.70 13.79 -3.69
C ASN A 56 1.75 13.37 -2.22
N THR A 57 1.37 12.12 -1.94
CA THR A 57 2.00 11.26 -0.97
C THR A 57 3.40 11.08 -1.53
N THR A 58 4.15 12.17 -1.35
CA THR A 58 5.58 12.17 -1.20
C THR A 58 6.23 11.17 -2.16
N ILE A 59 6.20 11.44 -3.46
CA ILE A 59 7.30 11.01 -4.34
C ILE A 59 8.67 11.26 -3.62
N PRO A 60 8.81 12.27 -2.72
CA PRO A 60 9.91 12.37 -1.71
C PRO A 60 9.87 11.50 -0.41
N THR A 61 9.00 10.50 -0.20
CA THR A 61 8.85 9.84 1.13
C THR A 61 9.80 8.72 1.42
N LYS A 62 10.25 7.92 0.44
CA LYS A 62 11.18 6.83 0.79
C LYS A 62 12.41 7.42 1.46
N GLU A 63 12.93 8.52 0.92
CA GLU A 63 14.06 9.25 1.51
C GLU A 63 13.70 9.87 2.87
N ARG A 64 12.56 10.56 3.00
CA ARG A 64 12.16 11.18 4.28
C ARG A 64 11.87 10.14 5.37
N PHE A 65 11.20 9.06 5.01
CA PHE A 65 10.94 7.92 5.88
C PHE A 65 12.27 7.34 6.35
N TRP A 66 13.15 6.94 5.42
CA TRP A 66 14.44 6.34 5.78
C TRP A 66 15.37 7.32 6.51
N ARG A 67 15.31 8.62 6.20
CA ARG A 67 16.02 9.64 6.97
C ARG A 67 15.52 9.68 8.42
N SER A 68 14.20 9.69 8.62
CA SER A 68 13.62 9.70 9.96
C SER A 68 13.94 8.39 10.70
N ALA A 69 13.72 7.23 10.07
CA ALA A 69 14.04 5.93 10.65
C ALA A 69 15.52 5.81 11.05
N LYS A 70 16.42 6.27 10.17
CA LYS A 70 17.86 6.26 10.46
C LYS A 70 18.21 7.14 11.65
N CYS A 71 17.78 8.40 11.63
CA CYS A 71 18.13 9.36 12.67
C CYS A 71 17.47 9.07 14.03
N GLU A 72 16.24 8.55 14.04
CA GLU A 72 15.45 8.37 15.25
C GLU A 72 15.58 6.97 15.87
N ARG A 73 16.01 5.97 15.11
CA ARG A 73 16.20 4.58 15.57
C ARG A 73 17.60 4.08 15.27
N ILE A 74 17.90 3.87 13.98
CA ILE A 74 19.05 3.04 13.56
C ILE A 74 20.39 3.61 14.02
N TYR A 75 20.58 4.94 13.99
CA TYR A 75 21.83 5.58 14.40
C TYR A 75 21.96 5.76 15.92
N LEU A 76 20.87 5.57 16.68
CA LEU A 76 20.86 5.72 18.13
C LEU A 76 20.99 4.40 18.88
N ASN A 77 20.80 3.27 18.19
CA ASN A 77 20.79 1.94 18.76
C ASN A 77 21.94 1.08 18.22
N GLU A 78 22.45 0.20 19.07
CA GLU A 78 23.32 -0.91 18.65
C GLU A 78 22.48 -2.19 18.56
N TYR A 79 22.64 -2.93 17.47
CA TYR A 79 21.90 -4.17 17.24
C TYR A 79 22.84 -5.36 17.35
N GLN A 80 22.45 -6.38 18.10
CA GLN A 80 23.24 -7.60 18.28
C GLN A 80 23.04 -8.59 17.13
N SER A 81 21.95 -8.44 16.36
CA SER A 81 21.67 -9.29 15.21
C SER A 81 20.87 -8.57 14.12
N ILE A 82 20.91 -9.12 12.90
CA ILE A 82 20.09 -8.63 11.78
C ILE A 82 18.60 -8.81 12.08
N SER A 83 18.20 -9.88 12.78
CA SER A 83 16.80 -10.14 13.13
C SER A 83 16.22 -9.06 14.06
N GLU A 84 17.05 -8.56 14.98
CA GLU A 84 16.68 -7.46 15.88
C GLU A 84 16.46 -6.17 15.10
N LEU A 85 17.37 -5.83 14.17
CA LEU A 85 17.22 -4.68 13.29
C LEU A 85 15.95 -4.77 12.42
N ILE A 86 15.66 -5.94 11.86
CA ILE A 86 14.44 -6.15 11.05
C ILE A 86 13.20 -5.89 11.92
N THR A 87 13.17 -6.43 13.13
CA THR A 87 12.04 -6.24 14.06
C THR A 87 11.86 -4.77 14.42
N ASP A 88 12.93 -4.05 14.76
CA ASP A 88 12.85 -2.62 15.08
C ASP A 88 12.43 -1.76 13.87
N VAL A 89 12.84 -2.13 12.66
CA VAL A 89 12.39 -1.49 11.42
C VAL A 89 10.90 -1.73 11.18
N ASP A 90 10.42 -2.95 11.38
CA ASP A 90 8.99 -3.29 11.26
C ASP A 90 8.14 -2.52 12.28
N ASP A 91 8.59 -2.47 13.54
CA ASP A 91 7.96 -1.66 14.59
C ASP A 91 7.93 -0.17 14.23
N TYR A 92 9.02 0.35 13.65
CA TYR A 92 9.07 1.73 13.21
C TYR A 92 8.14 2.00 12.02
N ILE A 93 8.00 1.06 11.08
CA ILE A 93 7.03 1.14 9.99
C ILE A 93 5.61 1.19 10.54
N GLU A 94 5.27 0.32 11.50
CA GLU A 94 3.95 0.32 12.15
C GLU A 94 3.68 1.66 12.84
N PHE A 95 4.63 2.14 13.64
CA PHE A 95 4.55 3.44 14.30
C PHE A 95 4.36 4.59 13.29
N TYR A 96 5.15 4.63 12.23
CA TYR A 96 5.09 5.68 11.22
C TYR A 96 3.74 5.70 10.49
N ASN A 97 3.21 4.52 10.17
CA ASN A 97 1.99 4.37 9.39
C ASN A 97 0.71 4.56 10.21
N TYR A 98 0.68 4.08 11.46
CA TYR A 98 -0.55 3.99 12.27
C TYR A 98 -0.57 4.88 13.52
N ARG A 99 0.57 5.47 13.91
CA ARG A 99 0.67 6.25 15.15
C ARG A 99 1.19 7.67 14.93
N ARG A 100 2.12 7.89 13.98
CA ARG A 100 2.72 9.21 13.71
C ARG A 100 1.78 10.15 12.95
N PHE A 101 1.57 11.33 13.52
CA PHE A 101 0.92 12.45 12.82
C PHE A 101 1.89 13.19 11.91
N HIS A 102 1.42 13.54 10.72
CA HIS A 102 2.24 14.24 9.71
C HIS A 102 1.64 15.60 9.36
N GLN A 103 2.44 16.67 9.52
CA GLN A 103 2.00 18.04 9.19
C GLN A 103 1.55 18.17 7.74
N THR A 104 2.29 17.55 6.81
CA THR A 104 1.95 17.52 5.37
C THR A 104 0.64 16.81 5.07
N LEU A 105 0.19 15.93 5.97
CA LEU A 105 -1.09 15.23 5.89
C LEU A 105 -2.17 15.89 6.77
N LYS A 106 -2.04 17.20 7.05
CA LYS A 106 -2.95 17.94 7.93
C LYS A 106 -3.10 17.28 9.30
N TYR A 107 -1.99 16.81 9.85
CA TYR A 107 -1.95 16.07 11.13
C TYR A 107 -2.82 14.81 11.12
N LYS A 108 -2.90 14.11 9.99
CA LYS A 108 -3.42 12.74 9.91
C LYS A 108 -2.29 11.72 9.89
N LYS A 109 -2.64 10.46 10.15
CA LYS A 109 -1.73 9.32 10.00
C LYS A 109 -1.71 8.85 8.54
N PRO A 110 -0.58 8.33 8.03
CA PRO A 110 -0.49 7.86 6.66
C PRO A 110 -1.55 6.82 6.30
N MET A 111 -1.82 5.87 7.21
CA MET A 111 -2.82 4.82 6.96
C MET A 111 -4.25 5.34 6.96
N ASP A 112 -4.56 6.37 7.75
CA ASP A 112 -5.89 7.00 7.71
C ASP A 112 -6.13 7.65 6.34
N VAL A 113 -5.13 8.39 5.83
CA VAL A 113 -5.19 9.03 4.50
C VAL A 113 -5.32 7.98 3.39
N TYR A 114 -4.58 6.87 3.51
CA TYR A 114 -4.70 5.75 2.58
C TYR A 114 -6.12 5.15 2.62
N GLN A 115 -6.66 4.85 3.80
CA GLN A 115 -7.99 4.28 3.96
C GLN A 115 -9.11 5.20 3.45
N GLU A 116 -8.98 6.52 3.68
CA GLU A 116 -9.88 7.53 3.12
C GLU A 116 -9.86 7.49 1.58
N SER A 117 -8.67 7.36 0.99
CA SER A 117 -8.54 7.26 -0.47
C SER A 117 -9.21 6.00 -1.03
N ILE A 118 -9.12 4.86 -0.33
CA ILE A 118 -9.81 3.63 -0.74
C ILE A 118 -11.31 3.83 -0.77
N LYS A 119 -11.89 4.38 0.31
CA LYS A 119 -13.34 4.62 0.41
C LYS A 119 -13.83 5.53 -0.72
N LEU A 120 -13.12 6.63 -0.99
CA LEU A 120 -13.47 7.55 -2.06
C LEU A 120 -13.38 6.90 -3.45
N ASN A 121 -12.38 6.03 -3.68
CA ASN A 121 -12.27 5.29 -4.94
C ASN A 121 -13.40 4.25 -5.08
N GLN A 122 -13.81 3.58 -4.00
CA GLN A 122 -14.94 2.63 -4.01
C GLN A 122 -16.26 3.33 -4.35
N GLU A 123 -16.50 4.51 -3.78
CA GLU A 123 -17.69 5.32 -4.08
C GLU A 123 -17.75 5.70 -5.56
N LYS A 124 -16.62 6.10 -6.15
CA LYS A 124 -16.56 6.40 -7.60
C LYS A 124 -16.71 5.18 -8.48
N ALA A 125 -16.12 4.04 -8.10
CA ALA A 125 -16.25 2.80 -8.83
C ALA A 125 -17.71 2.31 -8.87
N LYS A 126 -18.51 2.60 -7.84
CA LYS A 126 -19.96 2.31 -7.80
C LYS A 126 -20.82 3.30 -8.58
N ALA A 127 -20.33 4.53 -8.77
CA ALA A 127 -21.05 5.60 -9.47
C ALA A 127 -20.81 5.60 -10.98
N SER A 128 -19.86 4.80 -11.48
CA SER A 128 -19.51 4.65 -12.91
C SER A 128 -20.13 3.39 -13.47
#